data_AF-A0A923C6S0-F1
#
_entry.id   AF-A0A923C6S0-F1
#
_cell.length_a   1.000
_cell.length_b   1.000
_cell.length_c   1.000
_cell.angle_alpha   90.00
_cell.angle_beta   90.00
_cell.angle_gamma   90.00
#
_symmetry.space_group_name_H-M   'P 1'
#
loop_
_entity.id
_entity.type
_entity.pdbx_description
1 polymer ?
#
loop_
_entity_poly.entity_id
_entity_poly.type
_entity_poly.pdbx_seq_one_letter_code
_entity_poly.pdbx_strand_id
1 'polypeptide(L)'
;MSTTTKPVNQKAWFLVLPVIVCVAFSAILPLMTVVNYSVQDILSPDRRVFVGTEWFTAVMRDQDLHQALWRQIQFSLAVLLVEIPLGIALALSMPAQGWKSSAVLVLVALSLLIPWNVVGTIWQIFGRADIGLLGYYLQQAGFNYSYTGNASHAWWTVLAMDVWHWTPLVALLAFAGLRSIPDAYYQAASIDGASKWAVFRYIQLPKMRGVLMIAVLLRFMDSFMIYTEPFVLTGGGPGNATTFLS
;
A
#
# COMPACT_ATOMS: atom_id res chain seq x y z
N MET A 1 -49.11 -9.01 14.25
CA MET A 1 -47.66 -9.30 14.23
C MET A 1 -47.43 -10.51 13.35
N SER A 2 -46.96 -10.31 12.12
CA SER A 2 -46.62 -11.41 11.20
C SER A 2 -45.13 -11.73 11.39
N THR A 3 -44.84 -12.81 12.12
CA THR A 3 -43.51 -13.39 12.20
C THR A 3 -43.25 -14.16 10.92
N THR A 4 -42.68 -13.51 9.92
CA THR A 4 -42.19 -14.17 8.71
C THR A 4 -40.94 -14.99 9.06
N THR A 5 -41.14 -16.26 9.42
CA THR A 5 -40.07 -17.25 9.47
C THR A 5 -39.54 -17.46 8.06
N LYS A 6 -38.46 -16.74 7.69
CA LYS A 6 -37.77 -16.98 6.42
C LYS A 6 -37.34 -18.45 6.37
N PRO A 7 -37.72 -19.23 5.35
CA PRO A 7 -37.26 -20.60 5.22
C PRO A 7 -35.74 -20.61 5.08
N VAL A 8 -35.08 -21.49 5.84
CA VAL A 8 -33.61 -21.63 5.81
C VAL A 8 -33.21 -22.08 4.41
N ASN A 9 -32.58 -21.19 3.64
CA ASN A 9 -32.14 -21.45 2.28
C ASN A 9 -30.61 -21.56 2.25
N GLN A 10 -30.09 -22.78 2.07
CA GLN A 10 -28.66 -23.05 2.04
C GLN A 10 -28.04 -22.94 0.63
N LYS A 11 -28.82 -22.59 -0.41
CA LYS A 11 -28.29 -22.48 -1.80
C LYS A 11 -27.12 -21.50 -1.90
N ALA A 12 -27.11 -20.44 -1.08
CA ALA A 12 -25.99 -19.50 -1.03
C ALA A 12 -24.66 -20.19 -0.64
N TRP A 13 -24.67 -21.15 0.28
CA TRP A 13 -23.47 -21.89 0.68
C TRP A 13 -22.93 -22.78 -0.43
N PHE A 14 -23.81 -23.42 -1.20
CA PHE A 14 -23.41 -24.21 -2.37
C PHE A 14 -22.78 -23.34 -3.47
N LEU A 15 -23.22 -22.09 -3.64
CA LEU A 15 -22.63 -21.15 -4.60
C LEU A 15 -21.25 -20.63 -4.16
N VAL A 16 -20.98 -20.59 -2.85
CA VAL A 16 -19.68 -20.17 -2.28
C VAL A 16 -18.66 -21.32 -2.28
N LEU A 17 -19.14 -22.57 -2.22
CA LEU A 17 -18.30 -23.76 -2.09
C LEU A 17 -17.19 -23.88 -3.15
N PRO A 18 -17.40 -23.60 -4.46
CA PRO A 18 -16.33 -23.65 -5.44
C PRO A 18 -15.19 -22.67 -5.14
N VAL A 19 -15.51 -21.46 -4.67
CA VAL A 19 -14.50 -20.45 -4.29
C VAL A 19 -13.72 -20.92 -3.07
N ILE A 20 -14.40 -21.47 -2.07
CA ILE A 20 -13.73 -22.02 -0.87
C ILE A 20 -12.78 -23.14 -1.26
N VAL A 21 -13.20 -24.07 -2.13
CA VAL A 21 -12.36 -25.19 -2.56
C VAL A 21 -11.14 -24.68 -3.33
N CYS A 22 -11.32 -23.74 -4.26
CA CYS A 22 -10.21 -23.15 -4.99
C CYS A 22 -9.22 -22.44 -4.07
N VAL A 23 -9.71 -21.60 -3.14
CA VAL A 23 -8.88 -20.86 -2.17
C VAL A 23 -8.18 -21.82 -1.21
N ALA A 24 -8.88 -22.85 -0.72
CA ALA A 24 -8.29 -23.86 0.14
C ALA A 24 -7.14 -24.57 -0.58
N PHE A 25 -7.35 -24.98 -1.82
CA PHE A 25 -6.30 -25.61 -2.61
C PHE A 25 -5.12 -24.66 -2.88
N SER A 26 -5.38 -23.42 -3.32
CA SER A 26 -4.32 -22.49 -3.72
C SER A 26 -3.58 -21.83 -2.57
N ALA A 27 -4.21 -21.68 -1.40
CA ALA A 27 -3.62 -21.00 -0.24
C ALA A 27 -3.17 -21.98 0.85
N ILE A 28 -4.01 -22.96 1.21
CA ILE A 28 -3.71 -23.85 2.35
C ILE A 28 -2.60 -24.84 1.99
N LEU A 29 -2.59 -25.41 0.79
CA LEU A 29 -1.55 -26.37 0.41
C LEU A 29 -0.14 -25.76 0.37
N PRO A 30 0.09 -24.58 -0.27
CA PRO A 30 1.39 -23.92 -0.17
C PRO A 30 1.73 -23.51 1.26
N LEU A 31 0.76 -23.03 2.04
CA LEU A 31 0.99 -22.67 3.45
C LEU A 31 1.45 -23.87 4.28
N MET A 32 0.80 -25.02 4.15
CA MET A 32 1.23 -26.26 4.81
C MET A 32 2.65 -26.65 4.40
N THR A 33 3.01 -26.44 3.13
CA THR A 33 4.36 -26.69 2.63
C THR A 33 5.38 -25.75 3.25
N VAL A 34 5.08 -24.45 3.34
CA VAL A 34 5.93 -23.44 3.99
C VAL A 34 6.11 -23.75 5.47
N VAL A 35 5.04 -24.11 6.19
CA VAL A 35 5.12 -24.53 7.61
C VAL A 35 6.02 -25.76 7.75
N ASN A 36 5.87 -26.76 6.88
CA ASN A 36 6.71 -27.95 6.88
C ASN A 36 8.19 -27.63 6.59
N TYR A 37 8.47 -26.69 5.69
CA TYR A 37 9.83 -26.26 5.36
C TYR A 37 10.47 -25.41 6.47
N SER A 38 9.68 -24.67 7.24
CA SER A 38 10.20 -23.80 8.31
C SER A 38 10.96 -24.56 9.42
N VAL A 39 10.72 -25.86 9.57
CA VAL A 39 11.37 -26.74 10.56
C VAL A 39 12.41 -27.68 9.95
N GLN A 40 12.74 -27.48 8.67
CA GLN A 40 13.67 -28.32 7.91
C GLN A 40 14.81 -27.48 7.33
N ASP A 41 16.01 -28.04 7.34
CA ASP A 41 17.13 -27.58 6.52
C ASP A 41 17.10 -28.34 5.20
N ILE A 42 16.90 -27.60 4.10
CA ILE A 42 16.72 -28.15 2.76
C ILE A 42 18.00 -27.89 1.96
N LEU A 43 18.91 -28.87 1.99
CA LEU A 43 20.21 -28.79 1.30
C LEU A 43 20.07 -29.09 -0.20
N SER A 44 19.12 -29.95 -0.57
CA SER A 44 18.75 -30.27 -1.95
C SER A 44 17.31 -30.77 -2.01
N PRO A 45 16.67 -30.87 -3.21
CA PRO A 45 15.29 -31.34 -3.34
C PRO A 45 15.04 -32.70 -2.67
N ASP A 46 16.04 -33.58 -2.69
CA ASP A 46 16.08 -34.93 -2.15
C ASP A 46 16.66 -35.03 -0.72
N ARG A 47 17.42 -34.03 -0.26
CA ARG A 47 18.07 -34.04 1.05
C ARG A 47 17.52 -32.95 1.97
N ARG A 48 16.66 -33.37 2.89
CA ARG A 48 16.03 -32.52 3.92
C ARG A 48 16.34 -33.07 5.29
N VAL A 49 16.79 -32.20 6.20
CA VAL A 49 17.11 -32.54 7.58
C VAL A 49 16.12 -31.81 8.47
N PHE A 50 15.44 -32.51 9.38
CA PHE A 50 14.58 -31.86 10.36
C PHE A 50 15.44 -31.18 11.42
N VAL A 51 15.34 -29.85 11.53
CA VAL A 51 16.10 -29.02 12.48
C VAL A 51 15.21 -28.41 13.57
N GLY A 52 13.91 -28.70 13.55
CA GLY A 52 12.96 -28.24 14.57
C GLY A 52 12.90 -26.71 14.64
N THR A 53 13.31 -26.13 15.77
CA THR A 53 13.21 -24.69 16.03
C THR A 53 14.52 -23.92 15.79
N GLU A 54 15.52 -24.54 15.18
CA GLU A 54 16.85 -23.94 14.97
C GLU A 54 16.76 -22.63 14.16
N TRP A 55 16.07 -22.65 13.01
CA TRP A 55 15.87 -21.45 12.18
C TRP A 55 15.16 -20.33 12.91
N PHE A 56 14.13 -20.64 13.70
CA PHE A 56 13.42 -19.65 14.51
C PHE A 56 14.37 -19.01 15.54
N THR A 57 15.23 -19.80 16.18
CA THR A 57 16.22 -19.29 17.14
C THR A 57 17.29 -18.43 16.46
N ALA A 58 17.72 -18.82 15.25
CA ALA A 58 18.66 -18.05 14.44
C ALA A 58 18.07 -16.70 14.04
N VAL A 59 16.85 -16.68 13.48
CA VAL A 59 16.13 -15.45 13.08
C VAL A 59 15.95 -14.50 14.26
N MET A 60 15.57 -15.02 15.44
CA MET A 60 15.38 -14.21 16.66
C MET A 60 16.68 -13.61 17.22
N ARG A 61 17.86 -13.98 16.68
CA ARG A 61 19.17 -13.47 17.09
C ARG A 61 19.88 -12.71 15.96
N ASP A 62 19.32 -12.72 14.76
CA ASP A 62 19.89 -12.10 13.59
C ASP A 62 19.65 -10.58 13.64
N GLN A 63 20.74 -9.83 13.82
CA GLN A 63 20.67 -8.37 13.91
C GLN A 63 20.29 -7.74 12.58
N ASP A 64 20.66 -8.31 11.45
CA ASP A 64 20.37 -7.77 10.13
C ASP A 64 18.88 -7.92 9.80
N LEU A 65 18.29 -9.07 10.14
CA LEU A 65 16.83 -9.29 10.01
C LEU A 65 16.03 -8.35 10.92
N HIS A 66 16.46 -8.16 12.17
CA HIS A 66 15.79 -7.22 13.07
C HIS A 66 15.86 -5.77 12.55
N GLN A 67 17.00 -5.36 12.02
CA GLN A 67 17.12 -4.03 11.42
C GLN A 67 16.28 -3.91 10.15
N ALA A 68 16.15 -4.96 9.34
CA ALA A 68 15.29 -4.98 8.16
C ALA A 68 13.82 -4.86 8.52
N LEU A 69 13.38 -5.58 9.57
CA LEU A 69 12.04 -5.44 10.13
C LEU A 69 11.78 -4.01 10.64
N TRP A 70 12.76 -3.39 11.30
CA TRP A 70 12.58 -2.01 11.78
C TRP A 70 12.47 -1.01 10.63
N ARG A 71 13.31 -1.15 9.59
CA ARG A 71 13.18 -0.37 8.35
C ARG A 71 11.82 -0.58 7.69
N GLN A 72 11.32 -1.81 7.65
CA GLN A 72 9.98 -2.13 7.12
C GLN A 72 8.89 -1.38 7.87
N ILE A 73 8.87 -1.48 9.20
CA ILE A 73 7.86 -0.83 10.04
C ILE A 73 7.93 0.69 9.87
N GLN A 74 9.14 1.27 9.92
CA GLN A 74 9.33 2.71 9.73
C GLN A 74 8.86 3.16 8.35
N PHE A 75 9.16 2.38 7.31
CA PHE A 75 8.74 2.66 5.94
C PHE A 75 7.22 2.61 5.80
N SER A 76 6.57 1.51 6.18
CA SER A 76 5.10 1.38 6.09
C SER A 76 4.37 2.44 6.91
N LEU A 77 4.88 2.81 8.09
CA LEU A 77 4.31 3.92 8.86
C LEU A 77 4.49 5.27 8.15
N ALA A 78 5.66 5.55 7.60
CA ALA A 78 5.91 6.78 6.85
C ALA A 78 5.01 6.88 5.61
N VAL A 79 4.85 5.78 4.88
CA VAL A 79 3.93 5.66 3.74
C VAL A 79 2.52 6.03 4.16
N LEU A 80 1.97 5.36 5.18
CA LEU A 80 0.60 5.64 5.65
C LEU A 80 0.42 7.08 6.16
N LEU A 81 1.42 7.61 6.86
CA LEU A 81 1.40 8.99 7.38
C LEU A 81 1.34 10.03 6.25
N VAL A 82 1.89 9.73 5.07
CA VAL A 82 1.90 10.65 3.93
C VAL A 82 0.73 10.40 2.99
N GLU A 83 0.51 9.15 2.58
CA GLU A 83 -0.49 8.79 1.59
C GLU A 83 -1.93 9.01 2.06
N ILE A 84 -2.23 8.72 3.33
CA ILE A 84 -3.61 8.85 3.83
C ILE A 84 -4.06 10.32 3.80
N PRO A 85 -3.30 11.28 4.38
CA PRO A 85 -3.65 12.69 4.25
C PRO A 85 -3.63 13.19 2.80
N LEU A 86 -2.63 12.79 2.01
CA LEU A 86 -2.50 13.25 0.63
C LEU A 86 -3.65 12.73 -0.26
N GLY A 87 -4.03 11.46 -0.11
CA GLY A 87 -5.15 10.86 -0.82
C GLY A 87 -6.48 11.51 -0.45
N ILE A 88 -6.71 11.81 0.83
CA ILE A 88 -7.89 12.57 1.27
C ILE A 88 -7.89 13.98 0.68
N ALA A 89 -6.75 14.67 0.70
CA ALA A 89 -6.63 16.02 0.14
C ALA A 89 -6.91 16.03 -1.36
N LEU A 90 -6.37 15.07 -2.11
CA LEU A 90 -6.66 14.89 -3.53
C LEU A 90 -8.15 14.61 -3.76
N ALA A 91 -8.74 13.68 -3.02
CA ALA A 91 -10.16 13.35 -3.13
C ALA A 91 -11.08 14.57 -2.88
N LEU A 92 -10.76 15.40 -1.89
CA LEU A 92 -11.50 16.64 -1.61
C LEU A 92 -11.34 17.70 -2.71
N SER A 93 -10.23 17.69 -3.45
CA SER A 93 -9.98 18.62 -4.56
C SER A 93 -10.63 18.19 -5.88
N MET A 94 -11.07 16.94 -5.98
CA MET A 94 -11.67 16.40 -7.21
C MET A 94 -13.05 17.02 -7.49
N PRO A 95 -13.40 17.28 -8.76
CA PRO A 95 -14.74 17.71 -9.13
C PRO A 95 -15.80 16.68 -8.71
N ALA A 96 -16.85 17.14 -8.02
CA ALA A 96 -17.89 16.25 -7.50
C ALA A 96 -18.72 15.55 -8.59
N GLN A 97 -18.92 16.21 -9.74
CA GLN A 97 -19.80 15.74 -10.81
C GLN A 97 -19.29 16.16 -12.20
N GLY A 98 -19.82 15.52 -13.25
CA GLY A 98 -19.55 15.85 -14.66
C GLY A 98 -18.29 15.21 -15.24
N TRP A 99 -18.04 15.47 -16.53
CA TRP A 99 -16.95 14.83 -17.29
C TRP A 99 -15.55 15.11 -16.72
N LYS A 100 -15.36 16.29 -16.10
CA LYS A 100 -14.09 16.67 -15.44
C LYS A 100 -13.75 15.74 -14.29
N SER A 101 -14.76 15.25 -13.57
CA SER A 101 -14.58 14.25 -12.51
C SER A 101 -13.97 12.98 -13.08
N SER A 102 -14.55 12.43 -14.15
CA SER A 102 -14.04 11.25 -14.84
C SER A 102 -12.62 11.46 -15.38
N ALA A 103 -12.35 12.63 -15.99
CA ALA A 103 -11.01 12.93 -16.51
C ALA A 103 -9.95 12.96 -15.40
N VAL A 104 -10.23 13.60 -14.26
CA VAL A 104 -9.31 13.65 -13.12
C VAL A 104 -9.11 12.25 -12.52
N LEU A 105 -10.17 11.44 -12.41
CA LEU A 105 -10.05 10.06 -11.92
C LEU A 105 -9.15 9.22 -12.81
N VAL A 106 -9.28 9.34 -14.14
CA VAL A 106 -8.40 8.65 -15.09
C VAL A 106 -6.96 9.10 -14.89
N LEU A 107 -6.70 10.41 -14.88
CA LEU A 107 -5.35 10.95 -14.70
C LEU A 107 -4.70 10.50 -13.40
N VAL A 108 -5.44 10.50 -12.29
CA VAL A 108 -4.95 10.04 -10.99
C VAL A 108 -4.69 8.54 -11.00
N ALA A 109 -5.59 7.75 -11.62
CA ALA A 109 -5.43 6.29 -11.69
C ALA A 109 -4.31 5.81 -12.62
N LEU A 110 -3.73 6.68 -13.46
CA LEU A 110 -2.72 6.29 -14.44
C LEU A 110 -1.49 5.63 -13.80
N SER A 111 -1.06 6.08 -12.62
CA SER A 111 0.10 5.49 -11.95
C SER A 111 -0.14 4.02 -11.60
N LEU A 112 -1.35 3.68 -11.14
CA LEU A 112 -1.74 2.34 -10.70
C LEU A 112 -1.73 1.30 -11.84
N LEU A 113 -1.71 1.76 -13.09
CA LEU A 113 -1.64 0.89 -14.27
C LEU A 113 -0.19 0.52 -14.63
N ILE A 114 0.80 1.15 -13.98
CA ILE A 114 2.22 0.93 -14.27
C ILE A 114 2.68 -0.35 -13.55
N PRO A 115 3.29 -1.31 -14.24
CA PRO A 115 3.86 -2.50 -13.59
C PRO A 115 4.95 -2.14 -12.58
N TRP A 116 5.05 -2.88 -11.46
CA TRP A 116 5.99 -2.60 -10.36
C TRP A 116 7.46 -2.45 -10.80
N ASN A 117 7.93 -3.31 -11.70
CA ASN A 117 9.29 -3.23 -12.23
C ASN A 117 9.52 -1.96 -13.09
N VAL A 118 8.49 -1.50 -13.79
CA VAL A 118 8.54 -0.27 -14.59
C VAL A 118 8.59 0.95 -13.67
N VAL A 119 7.87 0.94 -12.54
CA VAL A 119 7.94 2.03 -11.55
C VAL A 119 9.35 2.23 -11.03
N GLY A 120 10.02 1.16 -10.57
CA GLY A 120 11.41 1.25 -10.13
C GLY A 120 12.33 1.79 -11.23
N THR A 121 12.16 1.34 -12.47
CA THR A 121 12.96 1.80 -13.63
C THR A 121 12.72 3.28 -13.95
N ILE A 122 11.47 3.76 -13.89
CA ILE A 122 11.14 5.18 -14.06
C ILE A 122 11.90 6.02 -13.03
N TRP A 123 11.88 5.60 -11.76
CA TRP A 123 12.55 6.32 -10.68
C TRP A 123 14.08 6.24 -10.75
N GLN A 124 14.64 5.15 -11.29
CA GLN A 124 16.08 5.08 -11.59
C GLN A 124 16.50 6.16 -12.59
N ILE A 125 15.76 6.30 -13.69
CA ILE A 125 16.04 7.31 -14.71
C ILE A 125 15.75 8.71 -14.16
N PHE A 126 14.62 8.89 -13.48
CA PHE A 126 14.20 10.17 -12.91
C PHE A 126 15.20 10.72 -11.89
N GLY A 127 15.72 9.84 -11.03
CA GLY A 127 16.70 10.18 -9.98
C GLY A 127 18.15 10.32 -10.44
N ARG A 128 18.47 10.11 -11.71
CA ARG A 128 19.85 10.30 -12.21
C ARG A 128 20.24 11.78 -12.20
N ALA A 129 21.40 12.11 -11.63
CA ALA A 129 21.88 13.49 -11.54
C ALA A 129 22.25 14.09 -12.92
N ASP A 130 22.73 13.25 -13.84
CA ASP A 130 23.24 13.66 -15.15
C ASP A 130 22.16 13.85 -16.21
N ILE A 131 21.12 12.99 -16.21
CA ILE A 131 20.08 12.98 -17.25
C ILE A 131 18.64 12.97 -16.70
N GLY A 132 18.47 12.69 -15.40
CA GLY A 132 17.16 12.55 -14.78
C GLY A 132 16.58 13.89 -14.38
N LEU A 133 15.26 14.07 -14.57
CA LEU A 133 14.61 15.34 -14.27
C LEU A 133 14.77 15.74 -12.78
N LEU A 134 14.55 14.81 -11.85
CA LEU A 134 14.71 15.07 -10.41
C LEU A 134 16.17 15.33 -10.05
N GLY A 135 17.08 14.46 -10.48
CA GLY A 135 18.49 14.59 -10.15
C GLY A 135 19.11 15.87 -10.69
N TYR A 136 18.79 16.24 -11.94
CA TYR A 136 19.25 17.46 -12.59
C TYR A 136 18.83 18.73 -11.82
N TYR A 137 17.55 18.84 -11.47
CA TYR A 137 17.06 20.03 -10.75
C TYR A 137 17.57 20.09 -9.31
N LEU A 138 17.72 18.96 -8.63
CA LEU A 138 18.36 18.93 -7.30
C LEU A 138 19.81 19.40 -7.36
N GLN A 139 20.56 18.96 -8.38
CA GLN A 139 21.93 19.40 -8.60
C GLN A 139 22.01 20.90 -8.91
N GLN A 140 21.13 21.43 -9.75
CA GLN A 140 21.05 22.87 -10.01
C GLN A 140 20.72 23.69 -8.75
N ALA A 141 19.89 23.15 -7.88
CA ALA A 141 19.57 23.77 -6.59
C ALA A 141 20.71 23.65 -5.55
N GLY A 142 21.84 23.03 -5.92
CA GLY A 142 23.03 22.90 -5.07
C GLY A 142 23.03 21.67 -4.17
N PHE A 143 22.06 20.75 -4.32
CA PHE A 143 22.02 19.51 -3.55
C PHE A 143 22.83 18.41 -4.24
N ASN A 144 23.82 17.85 -3.53
CA ASN A 144 24.58 16.69 -4.02
C ASN A 144 23.76 15.39 -3.83
N TYR A 145 22.68 15.26 -4.60
CA TYR A 145 21.76 14.15 -4.54
C TYR A 145 22.31 12.90 -5.25
N SER A 146 22.19 11.75 -4.59
CA SER A 146 22.60 10.46 -5.12
C SER A 146 21.87 9.36 -4.36
N TYR A 147 20.81 8.81 -4.94
CA TYR A 147 20.06 7.70 -4.35
C TYR A 147 20.84 6.38 -4.38
N THR A 148 21.87 6.25 -5.21
CA THR A 148 22.74 5.07 -5.26
C THR A 148 23.93 5.16 -4.31
N GLY A 149 24.38 6.38 -3.97
CA GLY A 149 25.57 6.61 -3.15
C GLY A 149 25.30 7.07 -1.71
N ASN A 150 24.09 7.52 -1.39
CA ASN A 150 23.72 7.99 -0.06
C ASN A 150 22.46 7.29 0.48
N ALA A 151 22.57 6.71 1.68
CA ALA A 151 21.50 5.93 2.31
C ALA A 151 20.21 6.73 2.56
N SER A 152 20.35 7.98 3.03
CA SER A 152 19.20 8.86 3.27
C SER A 152 18.50 9.21 1.97
N HIS A 153 19.26 9.55 0.92
CA HIS A 153 18.68 9.84 -0.39
C HIS A 153 17.94 8.61 -0.93
N ALA A 154 18.53 7.42 -0.85
CA ALA A 154 17.88 6.18 -1.27
C ALA A 154 16.52 5.97 -0.57
N TRP A 155 16.51 6.09 0.76
CA TRP A 155 15.31 5.89 1.57
C TRP A 155 14.19 6.88 1.22
N TRP A 156 14.51 8.18 1.13
CA TRP A 156 13.53 9.20 0.74
C TRP A 156 13.04 9.04 -0.70
N THR A 157 13.89 8.54 -1.60
CA THR A 157 13.51 8.28 -2.99
C THR A 157 12.53 7.13 -3.08
N VAL A 158 12.78 6.03 -2.35
CA VAL A 158 11.85 4.90 -2.28
C VAL A 158 10.52 5.32 -1.67
N LEU A 159 10.53 6.13 -0.59
CA LEU A 159 9.29 6.64 0.00
C LEU A 159 8.51 7.52 -0.97
N ALA A 160 9.18 8.46 -1.64
CA ALA A 160 8.53 9.34 -2.61
C ALA A 160 7.98 8.56 -3.82
N MET A 161 8.67 7.51 -4.24
CA MET A 161 8.23 6.59 -5.28
C MET A 161 6.95 5.86 -4.91
N ASP A 162 6.92 5.21 -3.74
CA ASP A 162 5.74 4.47 -3.27
C ASP A 162 4.55 5.43 -3.07
N VAL A 163 4.77 6.57 -2.42
CA VAL A 163 3.74 7.62 -2.23
C VAL A 163 3.18 8.07 -3.58
N TRP A 164 4.03 8.34 -4.57
CA TRP A 164 3.58 8.73 -5.91
C TRP A 164 2.76 7.63 -6.59
N HIS A 165 3.21 6.37 -6.47
CA HIS A 165 2.57 5.25 -7.13
C HIS A 165 1.19 4.95 -6.54
N TRP A 166 1.07 4.93 -5.21
CA TRP A 166 -0.08 4.36 -4.51
C TRP A 166 -1.04 5.35 -3.85
N THR A 167 -0.65 6.62 -3.66
CA THR A 167 -1.59 7.68 -3.22
C THR A 167 -2.88 7.70 -4.05
N PRO A 168 -2.86 7.48 -5.38
CA PRO A 168 -4.07 7.38 -6.18
C PRO A 168 -5.09 6.36 -5.69
N LEU A 169 -4.67 5.20 -5.18
CA LEU A 169 -5.61 4.20 -4.63
C LEU A 169 -6.38 4.80 -3.44
N VAL A 170 -5.68 5.46 -2.52
CA VAL A 170 -6.29 6.14 -1.37
C VAL A 170 -7.23 7.25 -1.83
N ALA A 171 -6.81 8.05 -2.81
CA ALA A 171 -7.63 9.14 -3.36
C ALA A 171 -8.93 8.62 -4.00
N LEU A 172 -8.86 7.53 -4.77
CA LEU A 172 -10.03 6.92 -5.42
C LEU A 172 -11.00 6.35 -4.38
N LEU A 173 -10.48 5.66 -3.36
CA LEU A 173 -11.29 5.12 -2.26
C LEU A 173 -11.95 6.26 -1.46
N ALA A 174 -11.17 7.26 -1.03
CA ALA A 174 -11.70 8.42 -0.32
C ALA A 174 -12.75 9.17 -1.16
N PHE A 175 -12.52 9.34 -2.46
CA PHE A 175 -13.47 10.00 -3.37
C PHE A 175 -14.78 9.20 -3.50
N ALA A 176 -14.72 7.88 -3.64
CA ALA A 176 -15.91 7.03 -3.61
C ALA A 176 -16.65 7.14 -2.27
N GLY A 177 -15.92 7.21 -1.15
CA GLY A 177 -16.46 7.47 0.18
C GLY A 177 -17.21 8.81 0.26
N LEU A 178 -16.60 9.89 -0.22
CA LEU A 178 -17.22 11.23 -0.26
C LEU A 178 -18.50 11.23 -1.10
N ARG A 179 -18.51 10.55 -2.25
CA ARG A 179 -19.68 10.47 -3.14
C ARG A 179 -20.84 9.66 -2.58
N SER A 180 -20.57 8.77 -1.62
CA SER A 180 -21.63 7.98 -0.97
C SER A 180 -22.41 8.78 0.09
N ILE A 181 -21.93 9.97 0.47
CA ILE A 181 -22.57 10.82 1.48
C ILE A 181 -23.78 11.52 0.86
N PRO A 182 -25.01 11.34 1.41
CA PRO A 182 -26.21 12.00 0.88
C PRO A 182 -26.11 13.53 0.96
N ASP A 183 -26.60 14.22 -0.09
CA ASP A 183 -26.57 15.69 -0.18
C ASP A 183 -27.28 16.40 0.98
N ALA A 184 -28.28 15.75 1.60
CA ALA A 184 -29.00 16.26 2.75
C ALA A 184 -28.08 16.67 3.92
N TYR A 185 -26.96 15.96 4.13
CA TYR A 185 -25.98 16.33 5.16
C TYR A 185 -25.28 17.66 4.83
N TYR A 186 -24.92 17.86 3.56
CA TYR A 186 -24.29 19.10 3.11
C TYR A 186 -25.26 20.28 3.11
N GLN A 187 -26.52 20.04 2.74
CA GLN A 187 -27.59 21.05 2.79
C GLN A 187 -27.88 21.49 4.23
N ALA A 188 -27.99 20.55 5.17
CA ALA A 188 -28.17 20.88 6.59
C ALA A 188 -27.00 21.71 7.12
N ALA A 189 -25.76 21.31 6.82
CA ALA A 189 -24.57 22.06 7.23
C ALA A 189 -24.51 23.47 6.62
N SER A 190 -25.00 23.65 5.39
CA SER A 190 -25.11 24.95 4.74
C SER A 190 -26.13 25.85 5.42
N ILE A 191 -27.26 25.31 5.88
CA ILE A 191 -28.28 26.05 6.63
C ILE A 191 -27.73 26.48 7.99
N ASP A 192 -26.96 25.61 8.64
CA ASP A 192 -26.31 25.87 9.93
C ASP A 192 -25.08 26.79 9.84
N GLY A 193 -24.73 27.27 8.63
CA GLY A 193 -23.56 28.13 8.42
C GLY A 193 -22.21 27.46 8.74
N ALA A 194 -22.14 26.13 8.66
CA ALA A 194 -20.95 25.38 9.01
C ALA A 194 -19.78 25.67 8.06
N SER A 195 -18.58 25.87 8.62
CA SER A 195 -17.36 26.06 7.83
C SER A 195 -16.95 24.78 7.11
N LYS A 196 -16.14 24.89 6.04
CA LYS A 196 -15.62 23.72 5.31
C LYS A 196 -14.86 22.74 6.22
N TRP A 197 -14.13 23.25 7.20
CA TRP A 197 -13.43 22.42 8.18
C TRP A 197 -14.42 21.68 9.11
N ALA A 198 -15.50 22.33 9.54
CA ALA A 198 -16.54 21.68 10.31
C ALA A 198 -17.23 20.58 9.50
N VAL A 199 -17.56 20.84 8.23
CA VAL A 199 -18.11 19.83 7.30
C VAL A 199 -17.14 18.65 7.16
N PHE A 200 -15.85 18.91 6.96
CA PHE A 200 -14.85 17.85 6.86
C PHE A 200 -14.77 17.01 8.15
N ARG A 201 -14.60 17.66 9.30
CA ARG A 201 -14.35 16.99 10.58
C ARG A 201 -15.55 16.23 11.13
N TYR A 202 -16.76 16.76 10.93
CA TYR A 202 -17.99 16.23 11.54
C TYR A 202 -18.88 15.45 10.57
N ILE A 203 -18.76 15.65 9.26
CA ILE A 203 -19.59 14.95 8.26
C ILE A 203 -18.72 14.02 7.42
N GLN A 204 -17.73 14.55 6.70
CA GLN A 204 -16.99 13.79 5.70
C GLN A 204 -16.12 12.69 6.34
N LEU A 205 -15.24 13.07 7.28
CA LEU A 205 -14.29 12.14 7.89
C LEU A 205 -14.98 10.99 8.64
N PRO A 206 -16.04 11.21 9.48
CA PRO A 206 -16.74 10.12 10.14
C PRO A 206 -17.46 9.19 9.16
N LYS A 207 -18.07 9.73 8.10
CA LYS A 207 -18.79 8.92 7.10
C LYS A 207 -17.84 8.13 6.19
N MET A 208 -16.63 8.64 5.94
CA MET A 208 -15.59 7.93 5.19
C MET A 208 -14.83 6.87 6.02
N ARG A 209 -15.01 6.80 7.34
CA ARG A 209 -14.22 5.92 8.22
C ARG A 209 -14.13 4.46 7.73
N GLY A 210 -15.23 3.91 7.24
CA GLY A 210 -15.25 2.53 6.72
C GLY A 210 -14.34 2.34 5.50
N VAL A 211 -14.40 3.28 4.56
CA VAL A 211 -13.59 3.24 3.34
C VAL A 211 -12.12 3.56 3.64
N LEU A 212 -11.85 4.52 4.53
CA LEU A 212 -10.48 4.83 4.96
C LEU A 212 -9.85 3.69 5.74
N MET A 213 -10.63 2.93 6.53
CA MET A 213 -10.12 1.71 7.18
C MET A 213 -9.63 0.70 6.14
N ILE A 214 -10.42 0.48 5.08
CA ILE A 214 -10.01 -0.40 3.97
C ILE A 214 -8.75 0.14 3.30
N ALA A 215 -8.68 1.44 3.03
CA ALA A 215 -7.50 2.07 2.42
C ALA A 215 -6.24 1.88 3.28
N VAL A 216 -6.33 2.12 4.59
CA VAL A 216 -5.22 1.94 5.54
C VAL A 216 -4.78 0.47 5.59
N LEU A 217 -5.71 -0.48 5.66
CA LEU A 217 -5.38 -1.91 5.72
C LEU A 217 -4.68 -2.37 4.44
N LEU A 218 -5.23 -2.02 3.27
CA LEU A 218 -4.64 -2.38 1.98
C LEU A 218 -3.24 -1.78 1.81
N ARG A 219 -3.09 -0.49 2.14
CA ARG A 219 -1.78 0.19 2.04
C ARG A 219 -0.78 -0.30 3.06
N PHE A 220 -1.21 -0.62 4.28
CA PHE A 220 -0.34 -1.25 5.24
C PHE A 220 0.17 -2.59 4.72
N MET A 221 -0.73 -3.48 4.28
CA MET A 221 -0.34 -4.81 3.80
C MET A 221 0.61 -4.73 2.60
N ASP A 222 0.29 -3.89 1.62
CA ASP A 222 1.09 -3.77 0.39
C ASP A 222 2.45 -3.10 0.65
N SER A 223 2.50 -1.98 1.40
CA SER A 223 3.78 -1.36 1.78
C SER A 223 4.61 -2.21 2.75
N PHE A 224 4.00 -3.08 3.56
CA PHE A 224 4.70 -3.97 4.48
C PHE A 224 5.32 -5.18 3.77
N MET A 225 4.86 -5.50 2.57
CA MET A 225 5.37 -6.58 1.71
C MET A 225 6.13 -6.03 0.48
N ILE A 226 6.60 -4.78 0.54
CA ILE A 226 7.24 -4.09 -0.58
C ILE A 226 8.63 -4.66 -0.90
N TYR A 227 8.76 -5.33 -2.05
CA TYR A 227 10.03 -5.88 -2.51
C TYR A 227 10.46 -5.33 -3.87
N THR A 228 9.60 -5.44 -4.87
CA THR A 228 9.98 -5.26 -6.28
C THR A 228 10.49 -3.85 -6.57
N GLU A 229 9.79 -2.81 -6.14
CA GLU A 229 10.14 -1.43 -6.51
C GLU A 229 11.46 -0.96 -5.87
N PRO A 230 11.69 -1.13 -4.55
CA PRO A 230 12.97 -0.83 -3.92
C PRO A 230 14.12 -1.65 -4.51
N PHE A 231 13.88 -2.94 -4.80
CA PHE A 231 14.87 -3.82 -5.40
C PHE A 231 15.26 -3.36 -6.81
N VAL A 232 14.29 -3.02 -7.66
CA VAL A 232 14.61 -2.46 -9.00
C VAL A 232 15.33 -1.12 -8.86
N LEU A 233 14.88 -0.23 -7.98
CA LEU A 233 15.49 1.10 -7.85
C LEU A 233 16.94 1.04 -7.36
N THR A 234 17.18 0.30 -6.27
CA THR A 234 18.42 0.38 -5.49
C THR A 234 19.11 -0.95 -5.23
N GLY A 235 18.45 -2.08 -5.49
CA GLY A 235 18.92 -3.41 -5.09
C GLY A 235 19.06 -3.62 -3.57
N GLY A 236 18.41 -2.79 -2.75
CA GLY A 236 18.56 -2.77 -1.28
C GLY A 236 19.58 -1.76 -0.74
N GLY A 237 20.30 -1.07 -1.63
CA GLY A 237 21.41 -0.18 -1.29
C GLY A 237 21.09 1.32 -1.18
N PRO A 238 22.11 2.14 -0.88
CA PRO A 238 23.49 1.75 -0.55
C PRO A 238 23.60 1.11 0.84
N GLY A 239 24.48 0.11 0.97
CA GLY A 239 24.50 -0.77 2.14
C GLY A 239 23.20 -1.56 2.23
N ASN A 240 22.51 -1.48 3.37
CA ASN A 240 21.20 -2.11 3.62
C ASN A 240 20.09 -1.07 3.79
N ALA A 241 20.26 0.14 3.26
CA ALA A 241 19.37 1.29 3.52
C ALA A 241 17.92 1.06 3.08
N THR A 242 17.73 0.30 2.01
CA THR A 242 16.43 -0.04 1.43
C THR A 242 16.22 -1.56 1.39
N THR A 243 17.03 -2.31 2.14
CA THR A 243 16.83 -3.75 2.38
C THR A 243 15.75 -3.93 3.44
N PHE A 244 14.58 -4.26 2.93
CA PHE A 244 13.35 -4.55 3.65
C PHE A 244 13.29 -6.03 4.09
N LEU A 245 12.31 -6.37 4.91
CA LEU A 245 12.17 -7.75 5.42
C LEU A 245 11.60 -8.71 4.37
N SER A 246 10.77 -8.18 3.47
CA SER A 246 10.08 -8.89 2.40
C SER A 246 10.98 -9.36 1.27
#